data_AF-A0AAD6STR3-F1
#
_entry.id   AF-A0AAD6STR3-F1
#
_cell.length_a   1.000
_cell.length_b   1.000
_cell.length_c   1.000
_cell.angle_alpha   90.00
_cell.angle_beta   90.00
_cell.angle_gamma   90.00
#
_symmetry.space_group_name_H-M   'P 1'
#
loop_
_entity.id
_entity.type
_entity.pdbx_description
1 polymer ?
#
loop_
_entity_poly.entity_id
_entity_poly.type
_entity_poly.pdbx_seq_one_letter_code
_entity_poly.pdbx_strand_id
1 'polypeptide(L)' 'MVRFIAFLALSTLLTLASAIPTDDSYGKCDYEGEMKCVGHKFATCDHGYFVIRDCAKGTECRPQGKSIVCDFPSHGY' A
#
# COMPACT_ATOMS: atom_id res chain seq x y z
N MET A 1 -6.41 26.76 -35.29
CA MET A 1 -5.16 27.05 -36.02
C MET A 1 -4.50 28.27 -35.40
N VAL A 2 -3.35 28.12 -34.71
CA VAL A 2 -2.19 29.06 -34.54
C VAL A 2 -1.19 28.29 -33.64
N ARG A 3 -0.25 27.50 -34.18
CA ARG A 3 1.16 27.80 -34.56
C ARG A 3 2.13 28.13 -33.41
N PHE A 4 2.92 27.10 -33.08
CA PHE A 4 4.33 27.05 -32.68
C PHE A 4 5.06 28.38 -32.46
N ILE A 5 5.54 28.58 -31.22
CA ILE A 5 6.70 29.43 -30.93
C ILE A 5 7.70 28.57 -30.16
N ALA A 6 8.81 28.28 -30.82
CA ALA A 6 9.95 27.55 -30.29
C ALA A 6 10.68 28.40 -29.23
N PHE A 7 10.75 27.92 -28.00
CA PHE A 7 11.68 28.41 -26.98
C PHE A 7 12.66 27.28 -26.66
N LEU A 8 13.81 27.32 -27.35
CA LEU A 8 15.01 26.61 -26.96
C LEU A 8 15.65 27.37 -25.80
N ALA A 9 15.45 26.91 -24.57
CA ALA A 9 16.26 27.30 -23.43
C ALA A 9 16.39 26.13 -22.45
N LEU A 10 17.67 25.82 -22.19
CA LEU A 10 18.24 24.85 -21.27
C LEU A 10 17.51 24.74 -19.92
N SER A 11 17.60 23.54 -19.33
CA SER A 11 17.25 23.13 -17.95
C SER A 11 16.05 22.17 -17.87
N THR A 12 16.15 21.00 -18.50
CA THR A 12 15.33 19.85 -18.07
C THR A 12 15.89 19.34 -16.73
N LEU A 13 15.63 20.07 -15.65
CA LEU A 13 15.72 19.46 -14.32
C LEU A 13 14.71 18.32 -14.30
N LEU A 14 15.23 17.11 -14.06
CA LEU A 14 14.51 15.92 -13.67
C LEU A 14 13.37 16.27 -12.71
N THR A 15 12.14 16.36 -13.21
CA THR A 15 10.98 16.01 -12.39
C THR A 15 10.65 14.57 -12.71
N LEU A 16 11.48 13.65 -12.20
CA LEU A 16 11.02 12.33 -11.82
C LEU A 16 10.01 12.57 -10.70
N ALA A 17 8.78 12.94 -11.07
CA ALA A 17 7.63 12.69 -10.21
C ALA A 17 7.48 11.17 -10.20
N SER A 18 8.28 10.50 -9.37
CA SER A 18 7.91 9.18 -8.87
C SER A 18 6.54 9.41 -8.22
N ALA A 19 5.49 8.98 -8.90
CA ALA A 19 4.23 8.72 -8.24
C ALA A 19 4.54 7.63 -7.21
N ILE A 20 4.93 8.06 -6.01
CA ILE A 20 5.01 7.18 -4.85
C ILE A 20 3.54 6.82 -4.61
N PRO A 21 3.11 5.57 -4.83
CA PRO A 21 1.78 5.19 -4.43
C PRO A 21 1.73 5.32 -2.90
N THR A 22 1.21 6.44 -2.42
CA THR A 22 0.79 6.62 -1.03
C THR A 22 -0.65 6.12 -0.94
N ASP A 23 -0.84 4.88 -1.36
CA ASP A 23 -2.16 4.27 -1.45
C ASP A 23 -2.28 3.24 -0.33
N ASP A 24 -2.61 3.75 0.86
CA ASP A 24 -3.25 2.95 1.90
C ASP A 24 -4.73 2.65 1.55
N SER A 25 -5.20 2.88 0.32
CA SER A 25 -6.51 2.39 -0.13
C SER A 25 -6.33 0.95 -0.62
N TYR A 26 -6.42 -0.01 0.30
CA TYR A 26 -6.21 -1.43 -0.01
C TYR A 26 -7.22 -2.06 -0.99
N GLY A 27 -8.08 -1.25 -1.62
CA GLY A 27 -8.90 -1.59 -2.76
C GLY A 27 -10.15 -2.38 -2.38
N LYS A 28 -10.82 -2.89 -3.42
CA LYS A 28 -11.89 -3.87 -3.28
C LYS A 28 -11.31 -5.25 -2.94
N CYS A 29 -12.10 -6.07 -2.27
CA CYS A 29 -11.81 -7.48 -1.98
C CYS A 29 -12.75 -8.40 -2.74
N ASP A 30 -12.37 -9.67 -2.88
CA ASP A 30 -13.11 -10.65 -3.68
C ASP A 30 -14.25 -11.30 -2.87
N TYR A 31 -14.05 -11.50 -1.56
CA TYR A 31 -15.05 -12.10 -0.66
C TYR A 31 -14.93 -11.58 0.77
N GLU A 32 -16.06 -11.51 1.47
CA GLU A 32 -16.15 -11.04 2.86
C GLU A 32 -15.24 -11.85 3.79
N GLY A 33 -14.54 -11.15 4.67
CA GLY A 33 -13.60 -11.76 5.61
C GLY A 33 -12.27 -12.20 4.99
N GLU A 34 -12.01 -11.94 3.70
CA GLU A 34 -10.66 -12.08 3.13
C GLU A 34 -9.65 -11.29 3.98
N MET A 35 -8.54 -11.93 4.35
CA MET A 35 -7.48 -11.32 5.16
C MET A 35 -6.14 -11.34 4.42
N LYS A 36 -5.42 -10.23 4.47
CA LYS A 36 -4.06 -10.14 3.91
C LYS A 36 -3.17 -9.26 4.77
N CYS A 37 -1.89 -9.57 4.81
CA CYS A 37 -0.91 -8.69 5.42
C CYS A 37 -0.60 -7.53 4.51
N VAL A 38 -0.47 -6.33 5.08
CA VAL A 38 0.07 -5.21 4.35
C VAL A 38 1.01 -4.35 5.16
N GLY A 39 2.29 -4.39 4.77
CA GLY A 39 3.38 -3.95 5.64
C GLY A 39 3.31 -4.68 6.98
N HIS A 40 3.32 -3.91 8.08
CA HIS A 40 3.18 -4.41 9.45
C HIS A 40 1.72 -4.50 9.93
N LYS A 41 0.77 -4.13 9.06
CA LYS A 41 -0.67 -4.10 9.34
C LYS A 41 -1.35 -5.31 8.70
N PHE A 42 -2.62 -5.51 9.03
CA PHE A 42 -3.46 -6.47 8.33
C PHE A 42 -4.70 -5.79 7.78
N ALA A 43 -5.17 -6.26 6.64
CA ALA A 43 -6.42 -5.83 6.04
C ALA A 43 -7.44 -6.96 6.15
N THR A 44 -8.68 -6.60 6.47
CA THR A 44 -9.84 -7.50 6.44
C THR A 44 -10.88 -6.94 5.48
N CYS A 45 -11.42 -7.79 4.62
CA CYS A 45 -12.54 -7.43 3.77
C CYS A 45 -13.81 -7.23 4.59
N ASP A 46 -14.39 -6.04 4.48
CA ASP A 46 -15.64 -5.65 5.11
C ASP A 46 -16.48 -4.87 4.08
N HIS A 47 -17.64 -5.40 3.72
CA HIS A 47 -18.56 -4.82 2.74
C HIS A 47 -17.93 -4.54 1.36
N GLY A 48 -17.12 -5.48 0.87
CA GLY A 48 -16.47 -5.42 -0.46
C GLY A 48 -15.23 -4.51 -0.54
N TYR A 49 -14.75 -3.99 0.60
CA TYR A 49 -13.54 -3.18 0.68
C TYR A 49 -12.61 -3.64 1.79
N PHE A 50 -11.31 -3.44 1.59
CA PHE A 50 -10.33 -3.73 2.63
C PHE A 50 -10.27 -2.64 3.70
N VAL A 51 -10.51 -3.04 4.94
CA VAL A 51 -10.31 -2.21 6.14
C VAL A 51 -8.99 -2.60 6.79
N ILE A 52 -8.09 -1.62 6.96
CA ILE A 52 -6.78 -1.86 7.59
C ILE A 52 -6.88 -1.74 9.10
N ARG A 53 -6.16 -2.61 9.79
CA ARG A 53 -5.95 -2.59 11.23
C ARG A 53 -4.46 -2.77 11.52
N ASP A 54 -3.98 -2.02 12.50
CA ASP A 54 -2.64 -2.25 13.03
C ASP A 54 -2.61 -3.55 13.84
N CYS A 55 -1.52 -4.31 13.73
CA CYS A 55 -1.21 -5.33 14.71
C CYS A 55 -0.86 -4.68 16.06
N ALA A 56 -0.97 -5.44 17.16
CA ALA A 56 -0.59 -4.95 18.48
C ALA A 56 0.88 -4.51 18.51
N LYS A 57 1.22 -3.54 19.38
CA LYS A 57 2.59 -3.03 19.50
C LYS A 57 3.59 -4.18 19.72
N GLY A 58 4.65 -4.22 18.91
CA GLY A 58 5.69 -5.24 18.99
C GLY A 58 5.37 -6.53 18.23
N THR A 59 4.21 -6.60 17.58
CA THR A 59 3.83 -7.73 16.69
C THR A 59 3.76 -7.26 15.24
N GLU A 60 3.93 -8.19 14.32
CA GLU A 60 3.90 -7.97 12.88
C GLU A 60 2.92 -8.94 12.23
N CYS A 61 2.26 -8.50 11.16
CA CYS A 61 1.39 -9.37 10.39
C CYS A 61 2.19 -10.47 9.68
N ARG A 62 1.74 -11.72 9.81
CA ARG A 62 2.28 -12.88 9.12
C ARG A 62 1.17 -13.66 8.43
N PRO A 63 1.34 -14.09 7.17
CA PRO A 63 0.40 -14.98 6.52
C PRO A 63 0.42 -16.35 7.20
N GLN A 64 -0.77 -16.89 7.48
CA GLN A 64 -0.98 -18.21 8.07
C GLN A 64 -2.04 -18.96 7.27
N GLY A 65 -1.59 -19.71 6.26
CA GLY A 65 -2.49 -20.39 5.33
C GLY A 65 -3.36 -19.40 4.55
N LYS A 66 -4.68 -19.48 4.73
CA LYS A 66 -5.68 -18.56 4.13
C LYS A 66 -6.04 -17.38 5.04
N SER A 67 -5.34 -17.23 6.16
CA SER A 67 -5.57 -16.19 7.16
C SER A 67 -4.26 -15.45 7.44
N ILE A 68 -4.31 -14.55 8.40
CA ILE A 68 -3.16 -13.85 8.97
C ILE A 68 -3.10 -14.09 10.47
N VAL A 69 -1.90 -13.88 11.04
CA VAL A 69 -1.67 -13.80 12.48
C VAL A 69 -0.80 -12.57 12.77
N CYS A 70 -1.10 -11.86 13.86
CA CYS A 70 -0.18 -10.86 14.41
C CYS A 70 0.70 -11.56 15.45
N ASP A 71 1.99 -11.66 15.18
CA ASP A 71 2.94 -12.38 16.04
C ASP A 71 4.26 -11.61 16.17
N PHE A 72 5.06 -11.95 17.17
CA PHE A 72 6.35 -11.30 17.39
C PHE A 72 7.30 -11.54 16.21
N PRO A 73 8.14 -10.54 15.85
CA PRO A 73 9.21 -10.75 14.89
C PRO A 73 10.16 -11.84 15.40
N SER A 74 10.64 -12.71 14.49
CA SER A 74 11.38 -13.94 14.83
C SER A 74 12.73 -13.67 15.52
N HIS A 75 13.15 -12.41 15.59
CA HIS A 75 14.45 -11.97 16.09
C HIS A 75 14.35 -10.73 17.00
N GLY A 76 13.22 -10.45 17.65
CA GLY A 76 12.97 -9.20 18.38
C GLY A 76 12.92 -9.30 19.91
N TYR A 77 14.05 -9.63 20.55
CA TYR A 77 14.28 -9.36 21.99
C TYR A 77 15.39 -8.33 22.15
#